data_AF-A0A392QGB1-F1
#
_entry.id   AF-A0A392QGB1-F1
#
_cell.length_a   1.000
_cell.length_b   1.000
_cell.length_c   1.000
_cell.angle_alpha   90.00
_cell.angle_beta   90.00
_cell.angle_gamma   90.00
#
_symmetry.space_group_name_H-M   'P 1'
#
loop_
_entity.id
_entity.type
_entity.pdbx_description
1 polymer ?
#
loop_
_entity_poly.entity_id
_entity_poly.type
_entity_poly.pdbx_seq_one_letter_code
_entity_poly.pdbx_strand_id
1 'polypeptide(L)'
;MDDDKELMMSQMNFEKRFGQSSIFVTSTLMEEGGVPPSSSPASQLKEAIHVISCGYEDKTEWGIELGWIYGSITEDILTGFKMHCRGWRSIYCMPKRVAFKGTAPINLSDRLNQVLRWALGSIEIFFSHHCPL
;
A
#
# COMPACT_ATOMS: atom_id res chain seq x y z
N MET A 1 -2.20 34.67 -8.82
CA MET A 1 -0.73 34.53 -8.90
C MET A 1 -0.18 33.68 -7.76
N ASP A 2 -0.43 34.01 -6.48
CA ASP A 2 -0.07 33.10 -5.38
C ASP A 2 -1.02 31.89 -5.26
N ASP A 3 -2.33 32.09 -5.41
CA ASP A 3 -3.31 30.98 -5.39
C ASP A 3 -3.10 29.94 -6.51
N ASP A 4 -2.75 30.40 -7.72
CA ASP A 4 -2.46 29.50 -8.85
C ASP A 4 -1.21 28.66 -8.59
N LYS A 5 -0.24 29.22 -7.88
CA LYS A 5 1.00 28.52 -7.51
C LYS A 5 0.73 27.48 -6.43
N GLU A 6 -0.11 27.79 -5.44
CA GLU A 6 -0.54 26.84 -4.41
C GLU A 6 -1.34 25.66 -4.99
N LEU A 7 -2.27 25.94 -5.91
CA LEU A 7 -3.04 24.89 -6.58
C LEU A 7 -2.13 23.95 -7.39
N MET A 8 -1.19 24.52 -8.15
CA MET A 8 -0.21 23.74 -8.93
C MET A 8 0.69 22.89 -8.04
N MET A 9 1.17 23.44 -6.91
CA MET A 9 1.96 22.68 -5.92
C MET A 9 1.13 21.55 -5.29
N SER A 10 -0.16 21.77 -5.05
CA SER A 10 -1.06 20.74 -4.52
C SER A 10 -1.26 19.59 -5.53
N GLN A 11 -1.48 19.92 -6.80
CA GLN A 11 -1.65 18.93 -7.88
C GLN A 11 -0.38 18.12 -8.11
N MET A 12 0.79 18.77 -8.18
CA MET A 12 2.08 18.09 -8.27
C MET A 12 2.34 17.15 -7.09
N ASN A 13 1.86 17.50 -5.89
CA ASN A 13 1.98 16.64 -4.72
C ASN A 13 1.09 15.39 -4.84
N PHE A 14 -0.15 15.54 -5.31
CA PHE A 14 -1.04 14.39 -5.53
C PHE A 14 -0.53 13.45 -6.61
N GLU A 15 -0.04 13.99 -7.74
CA GLU A 15 0.55 13.18 -8.81
C GLU A 15 1.78 12.40 -8.34
N LYS A 16 2.66 13.04 -7.56
CA LYS A 16 3.81 12.36 -6.97
C LYS A 16 3.38 11.26 -6.00
N ARG A 17 2.33 11.49 -5.20
CA ARG A 17 1.89 10.51 -4.18
C ARG A 17 1.11 9.34 -4.78
N PHE A 18 0.14 9.61 -5.64
CA PHE A 18 -0.85 8.63 -6.10
C PHE A 18 -0.67 8.22 -7.58
N GLY A 19 0.11 8.96 -8.35
CA GLY A 19 0.31 8.77 -9.78
C GLY A 19 -0.50 9.72 -10.66
N GLN A 20 -0.35 9.57 -11.97
CA GLN A 20 -0.82 10.53 -12.99
C GLN A 20 -2.32 10.41 -13.32
N SER A 21 -3.01 9.40 -12.78
CA SER A 21 -4.43 9.20 -13.05
C SER A 21 -5.31 10.20 -12.29
N SER A 22 -5.85 11.18 -12.99
CA SER A 22 -6.79 12.15 -12.40
C SER A 22 -8.07 11.50 -11.89
N ILE A 23 -8.56 10.45 -12.54
CA ILE A 23 -9.76 9.71 -12.13
C ILE A 23 -9.48 8.91 -10.85
N PHE A 24 -8.34 8.23 -10.76
CA PHE A 24 -7.94 7.51 -9.54
C PHE A 24 -7.75 8.49 -8.39
N VAL A 25 -6.99 9.58 -8.59
CA VAL A 25 -6.79 10.63 -7.57
C VAL A 25 -8.12 11.22 -7.11
N THR A 26 -9.04 11.51 -8.04
CA THR A 26 -10.37 12.02 -7.65
C THR A 26 -11.14 11.00 -6.81
N SER A 27 -11.04 9.71 -7.14
CA SER A 27 -11.71 8.65 -6.36
C SER A 27 -11.17 8.52 -4.93
N THR A 28 -9.88 8.79 -4.69
CA THR A 28 -9.29 8.72 -3.34
C THR A 28 -9.71 9.90 -2.45
N LEU A 29 -10.20 10.99 -3.03
CA LEU A 29 -10.72 12.16 -2.32
C LEU A 29 -12.20 12.00 -1.91
N MET A 30 -12.87 10.92 -2.34
CA MET A 30 -14.25 10.64 -1.98
C MET A 30 -14.32 9.86 -0.67
N GLU A 31 -14.59 10.53 0.45
CA GLU A 31 -14.59 9.92 1.81
C GLU A 31 -15.60 8.76 1.94
N GLU A 32 -16.80 8.90 1.36
CA GLU A 32 -17.84 7.87 1.34
C GLU A 32 -17.58 6.77 0.29
N GLY A 33 -16.46 6.86 -0.43
CA GLY A 33 -16.11 5.99 -1.54
C GLY A 33 -17.04 6.13 -2.74
N GLY A 34 -17.03 5.11 -3.60
CA GLY A 34 -17.84 5.07 -4.81
C GLY A 34 -17.09 5.54 -6.06
N VAL A 35 -17.85 6.07 -7.01
CA VAL A 35 -17.38 6.37 -8.36
C VAL A 35 -17.73 7.83 -8.70
N PRO A 36 -16.82 8.59 -9.35
CA PRO A 36 -17.11 9.95 -9.78
C PRO A 36 -18.36 10.02 -10.69
N PRO A 37 -19.31 10.95 -10.44
CA PRO A 37 -20.59 11.02 -11.16
C PRO A 37 -20.47 11.20 -12.69
N SER A 38 -19.36 11.76 -13.15
CA SER A 38 -19.07 12.03 -14.56
C SER A 38 -18.43 10.85 -15.30
N SER A 39 -18.19 9.72 -14.63
CA SER A 39 -17.47 8.60 -15.23
C SER A 39 -18.41 7.59 -15.91
N SER A 40 -18.03 7.18 -17.12
CA SER A 40 -18.69 6.10 -17.87
C SER A 40 -17.98 4.76 -17.66
N PRO A 41 -18.66 3.60 -17.81
CA PRO A 41 -18.00 2.29 -17.73
C PRO A 41 -16.79 2.15 -18.66
N ALA A 42 -16.89 2.71 -19.87
CA ALA A 42 -15.78 2.67 -20.84
C ALA A 42 -14.58 3.51 -20.37
N SER A 43 -14.81 4.70 -19.82
CA SER A 43 -13.72 5.53 -19.28
C SER A 43 -13.10 4.90 -18.03
N GLN A 44 -13.90 4.25 -17.17
CA GLN A 44 -13.39 3.54 -16.00
C GLN A 44 -12.52 2.34 -16.40
N LEU A 45 -12.93 1.57 -17.40
CA LEU A 45 -12.14 0.43 -17.89
C LEU A 45 -10.81 0.91 -18.48
N LYS A 46 -10.85 1.95 -19.32
CA LYS A 46 -9.64 2.56 -19.89
C LYS A 46 -8.69 3.01 -18.77
N GLU A 47 -9.24 3.62 -17.72
CA GLU A 47 -8.46 4.10 -16.59
C GLU A 47 -7.87 2.97 -15.75
N ALA A 48 -8.66 1.93 -15.45
CA ALA A 48 -8.17 0.77 -14.72
C ALA A 48 -6.97 0.12 -15.45
N ILE A 49 -7.03 0.02 -16.78
CA ILE A 49 -5.91 -0.47 -17.61
C ILE A 49 -4.68 0.46 -17.49
N HIS A 50 -4.87 1.77 -17.41
CA HIS A 50 -3.78 2.71 -17.22
C HIS A 50 -3.12 2.56 -15.84
N VAL A 51 -3.90 2.48 -14.77
CA VAL A 51 -3.41 2.40 -13.39
C VAL A 51 -2.67 1.10 -13.08
N ILE A 52 -3.00 -0.01 -13.77
CA ILE A 52 -2.28 -1.29 -13.62
C ILE A 52 -1.08 -1.44 -14.57
N SER A 53 -0.74 -0.39 -15.33
CA SER A 53 0.39 -0.44 -16.25
C SER A 53 1.72 -0.51 -15.50
N CYS A 54 2.73 -1.17 -16.10
CA CYS A 54 4.00 -1.42 -15.44
C CYS A 54 4.79 -0.16 -15.03
N GLY A 55 4.58 0.96 -15.71
CA GLY A 55 5.24 2.23 -15.42
C GLY A 55 4.39 3.17 -14.56
N TYR A 56 3.23 2.73 -14.06
CA TYR A 56 2.33 3.63 -13.32
C TYR A 56 2.97 4.12 -12.01
N GLU A 57 3.75 3.27 -11.36
CA GLU A 57 4.43 3.59 -10.10
C GLU A 57 5.73 4.38 -10.29
N ASP A 58 6.20 4.58 -11.52
CA ASP A 58 7.46 5.26 -11.79
C ASP A 58 7.45 6.71 -11.27
N LYS A 59 8.45 7.03 -10.45
CA LYS A 59 8.61 8.35 -9.80
C LYS A 59 7.44 8.73 -8.88
N THR A 60 6.64 7.77 -8.46
CA THR A 60 5.60 7.95 -7.45
C THR A 60 6.09 7.53 -6.06
N GLU A 61 5.27 7.72 -5.03
CA GLU A 61 5.55 7.26 -3.67
C GLU A 61 4.97 5.87 -3.35
N TRP A 62 4.36 5.19 -4.34
CA TRP A 62 3.95 3.80 -4.22
C TRP A 62 5.14 2.91 -3.84
N GLY A 63 4.94 2.04 -2.86
CA GLY A 63 5.99 1.16 -2.37
C GLY A 63 7.00 1.79 -1.41
N ILE A 64 7.10 3.13 -1.38
CA ILE A 64 8.07 3.85 -0.56
C ILE A 64 7.41 4.36 0.72
N GLU A 65 6.33 5.13 0.56
CA GLU A 65 5.57 5.70 1.68
C GLU A 65 4.07 5.36 1.60
N LEU A 66 3.58 4.98 0.42
CA LEU A 66 2.18 4.62 0.15
C LEU A 66 2.05 3.15 -0.24
N GLY A 67 0.97 2.49 0.19
CA GLY A 67 0.70 1.09 -0.13
C GLY A 67 1.53 0.11 0.70
N TRP A 68 1.81 -1.06 0.12
CA TRP A 68 2.70 -2.05 0.71
C TRP A 68 4.15 -1.57 0.58
N ILE A 69 4.89 -1.56 1.68
CA ILE A 69 6.24 -1.00 1.69
C ILE A 69 7.23 -2.01 1.11
N TYR A 70 7.95 -1.61 0.07
CA TYR A 70 8.91 -2.45 -0.65
C TYR A 70 10.24 -2.57 0.10
N GLY A 71 11.01 -3.61 -0.21
CA GLY A 71 12.40 -3.76 0.24
C GLY A 71 12.64 -4.77 1.35
N SER A 72 11.64 -5.52 1.80
CA SER A 72 11.82 -6.68 2.67
C SER A 72 10.92 -7.85 2.25
N ILE A 73 11.39 -9.08 2.48
CA ILE A 73 10.60 -10.31 2.31
C ILE A 73 9.43 -10.39 3.33
N THR A 74 9.49 -9.63 4.41
CA THR A 74 8.42 -9.51 5.42
C THR A 74 7.80 -8.11 5.37
N GLU A 75 7.26 -7.75 4.20
CA GLU A 75 6.62 -6.45 3.98
C GLU A 75 5.37 -6.24 4.85
N ASP A 76 4.74 -7.32 5.31
CA ASP A 76 3.58 -7.32 6.19
C ASP A 76 3.85 -6.64 7.53
N ILE A 77 4.94 -7.02 8.19
CA ILE A 77 5.39 -6.40 9.44
C ILE A 77 5.81 -4.95 9.17
N LEU A 78 6.58 -4.71 8.10
CA LEU A 78 7.10 -3.38 7.78
C LEU A 78 5.99 -2.37 7.48
N THR A 79 5.00 -2.77 6.68
CA THR A 79 3.85 -1.93 6.31
C THR A 79 3.02 -1.60 7.54
N GLY A 80 2.69 -2.61 8.37
CA GLY A 80 1.98 -2.40 9.62
C GLY A 80 2.72 -1.47 10.58
N PHE A 81 4.05 -1.65 10.71
CA PHE A 81 4.90 -0.78 11.51
C PHE A 81 4.85 0.67 11.03
N LYS A 82 5.04 0.92 9.73
CA LYS A 82 4.96 2.26 9.13
C LYS A 82 3.59 2.91 9.34
N MET A 83 2.49 2.15 9.26
CA MET A 83 1.15 2.66 9.58
C MET A 83 1.03 3.06 11.06
N HIS A 84 1.50 2.22 11.98
CA HIS A 84 1.47 2.53 13.41
C HIS A 84 2.33 3.75 13.79
N CYS A 85 3.49 3.95 13.14
CA CYS A 85 4.30 5.16 13.32
C CYS A 85 3.54 6.45 12.92
N ARG A 86 2.55 6.35 12.02
CA ARG A 86 1.67 7.46 11.62
C ARG A 86 0.45 7.62 12.53
N GLY A 87 0.40 6.92 13.68
CA GLY A 87 -0.65 7.05 14.68
C GLY A 87 -1.86 6.13 14.49
N TRP A 88 -1.85 5.26 13.47
CA TRP A 88 -2.89 4.25 13.31
C TRP A 88 -2.85 3.23 14.45
N ARG A 89 -4.03 2.73 14.84
CA ARG A 89 -4.16 1.69 15.88
C ARG A 89 -4.89 0.49 15.31
N SER A 90 -4.31 -0.70 15.48
CA SER A 90 -4.93 -1.97 15.09
C SER A 90 -5.77 -2.57 16.23
N ILE A 91 -6.72 -3.43 15.87
CA ILE A 91 -7.59 -4.16 16.80
C ILE A 91 -7.44 -5.65 16.53
N TYR A 92 -7.23 -6.43 17.59
CA TYR A 92 -7.20 -7.89 17.54
C TYR A 92 -8.50 -8.46 18.11
N CYS A 93 -9.28 -9.16 17.28
CA CYS A 93 -10.58 -9.72 17.65
C CYS A 93 -10.55 -11.25 17.60
N MET A 94 -11.01 -11.90 18.67
CA MET A 94 -11.10 -13.36 18.78
C MET A 94 -12.56 -13.79 18.94
N PRO A 95 -13.31 -14.01 17.84
CA PRO A 95 -14.68 -14.53 17.92
C PRO A 95 -14.71 -15.97 18.45
N LYS A 96 -15.83 -16.36 19.07
CA LYS A 96 -16.02 -17.72 19.61
C LYS A 96 -15.81 -18.83 18.58
N ARG A 97 -16.22 -18.59 17.33
CA ARG A 97 -15.97 -19.47 16.20
C ARG A 97 -14.84 -18.86 15.37
N VAL A 98 -13.84 -19.66 15.03
CA VAL A 98 -12.77 -19.24 14.10
C VAL A 98 -13.38 -18.76 12.78
N ALA A 99 -13.20 -17.48 12.48
CA ALA A 99 -13.73 -16.87 11.25
C ALA A 99 -12.84 -17.17 10.03
N PHE A 100 -11.54 -17.36 10.27
CA PHE A 100 -10.56 -17.69 9.25
C PHE A 100 -9.84 -18.98 9.64
N LYS A 101 -9.81 -19.96 8.72
CA LYS A 101 -9.15 -21.25 8.91
C LYS A 101 -8.41 -21.61 7.62
N GLY A 102 -7.10 -21.86 7.74
CA GLY A 102 -6.24 -22.26 6.63
C GLY A 102 -5.63 -23.64 6.85
N THR A 103 -4.94 -24.14 5.83
CA THR A 103 -4.10 -25.34 5.93
C THR A 103 -2.71 -24.95 6.44
N ALA A 104 -2.08 -25.83 7.21
CA ALA A 104 -0.71 -25.66 7.71
C ALA A 104 0.25 -26.59 6.95
N PRO A 105 1.52 -26.20 6.78
CA PRO A 105 2.54 -27.10 6.23
C PRO A 105 2.64 -28.38 7.07
N ILE A 106 2.64 -29.53 6.39
CA ILE A 106 2.72 -30.86 7.04
C ILE A 106 4.13 -31.43 7.07
N ASN A 107 5.05 -30.90 6.25
CA ASN A 107 6.43 -31.35 6.19
C ASN A 107 7.37 -30.33 6.83
N LEU A 108 8.52 -30.84 7.32
CA LEU A 108 9.50 -30.05 8.04
C LEU A 108 10.21 -29.03 7.13
N SER A 109 10.51 -29.42 5.89
CA SER A 109 11.23 -28.56 4.94
C SER A 109 10.51 -27.24 4.68
N ASP A 110 9.20 -27.29 4.43
CA ASP A 110 8.38 -26.10 4.22
C ASP A 110 8.31 -25.22 5.47
N ARG A 111 8.23 -25.85 6.65
CA ARG A 111 8.22 -25.11 7.91
C ARG A 111 9.56 -24.42 8.17
N LEU A 112 10.69 -25.08 7.91
CA LEU A 112 12.02 -24.49 8.06
C LEU A 112 12.23 -23.33 7.07
N ASN A 113 11.84 -23.51 5.81
CA ASN A 113 11.92 -22.45 4.81
C ASN A 113 11.04 -21.25 5.17
N GLN A 114 9.85 -21.48 5.75
CA GLN A 114 9.00 -20.40 6.23
C GLN A 114 9.65 -19.60 7.36
N VAL A 115 10.18 -20.27 8.39
CA VAL A 115 10.84 -19.59 9.51
C VAL A 115 12.11 -18.87 9.05
N LEU A 116 12.85 -19.46 8.12
CA LEU A 116 14.02 -18.82 7.52
C LEU A 116 13.65 -17.50 6.81
N ARG A 117 12.58 -17.50 6.01
CA ARG A 117 12.10 -16.26 5.35
C ARG A 117 11.72 -15.18 6.36
N TRP A 118 11.06 -15.56 7.45
CA TRP A 118 10.70 -14.61 8.52
C TRP A 118 11.92 -14.03 9.22
N ALA A 119 12.90 -14.88 9.54
CA ALA A 119 14.15 -14.45 10.16
C ALA A 119 14.93 -13.51 9.24
N LEU A 120 15.05 -13.86 7.96
CA LEU A 120 15.75 -13.04 6.97
C LEU A 120 15.06 -11.68 6.79
N GLY A 121 13.74 -11.65 6.60
CA GLY A 121 13.00 -10.39 6.47
C GLY A 121 13.10 -9.50 7.72
N SER A 122 13.08 -10.10 8.91
CA SER A 122 13.28 -9.35 10.17
C SER A 122 14.67 -8.71 10.25
N ILE A 123 15.70 -9.43 9.78
CA ILE A 123 17.07 -8.92 9.70
C ILE A 123 17.19 -7.82 8.65
N GLU A 124 16.56 -7.97 7.48
CA GLU A 124 16.49 -6.93 6.45
C GLU A 124 15.88 -5.64 7.01
N ILE A 125 14.75 -5.73 7.71
CA ILE A 125 14.12 -4.56 8.35
C ILE A 125 15.07 -3.93 9.37
N PHE A 126 15.69 -4.75 10.23
CA PHE A 126 16.59 -4.26 11.28
C PHE A 126 17.80 -3.50 10.75
N PHE A 127 18.39 -3.92 9.62
CA PHE A 127 19.53 -3.23 9.01
C PHE A 127 19.12 -2.21 7.93
N SER A 128 17.83 -2.00 7.70
CA SER A 128 17.32 -0.99 6.76
C SER A 128 17.13 0.38 7.41
N HIS A 129 16.76 1.38 6.59
CA HIS A 129 16.30 2.69 7.07
C HIS A 129 14.99 2.66 7.87
N HIS A 130 14.37 1.48 8.03
CA HIS A 130 13.15 1.27 8.79
C HIS A 130 13.41 0.65 10.17
N CYS A 131 14.66 0.59 10.62
CA CYS A 131 15.01 0.11 11.95
C CYS A 131 14.27 0.92 13.05
N PRO A 132 13.67 0.25 14.06
CA PRO A 132 12.97 0.94 15.14
C PRO A 132 13.87 1.43 16.29
N LEU A 133 15.19 1.17 16.25
CA LEU A 133 16.19 1.58 17.25
C LEU A 133 17.00 2.78 16.76
#